data_AF-A0A067RCV6-F1
#
_entry.id   AF-A0A067RCV6-F1
#
_cell.length_a   1.000
_cell.length_b   1.000
_cell.length_c   1.000
_cell.angle_alpha   90.00
_cell.angle_beta   90.00
_cell.angle_gamma   90.00
#
_symmetry.space_group_name_H-M   'P 1'
#
loop_
_entity.id
_entity.type
_entity.pdbx_description
1 polymer ?
#
loop_
_entity_poly.entity_id
_entity_poly.type
_entity_poly.pdbx_seq_one_letter_code
_entity_poly.pdbx_strand_id
1 'polypeptide(L)' 'MDLILVITFTMCLQNSWEIVAQGPTVMLRQGTIRGINVYTDDRQTINAFLGVPYAAPPTGDLRFSVSILEG' A
#
# COMPACT_ATOMS: atom_id res chain seq x y z
N MET A 1 5.71 -20.28 40.27
CA MET A 1 4.70 -19.20 40.16
C MET A 1 5.29 -17.94 39.53
N ASP A 2 6.62 -17.88 39.45
CA ASP A 2 7.41 -16.76 38.97
C ASP A 2 7.44 -16.64 37.43
N LEU A 3 7.51 -17.77 36.72
CA LEU A 3 7.56 -17.76 35.24
C LEU A 3 6.24 -17.27 34.62
N ILE A 4 5.10 -17.61 35.21
CA ILE A 4 3.76 -17.22 34.73
C ILE A 4 3.61 -15.69 34.82
N LEU A 5 4.06 -15.10 35.93
CA LEU A 5 3.97 -13.66 36.18
C LEU A 5 4.87 -12.87 35.22
N VAL A 6 6.08 -13.37 34.96
CA VAL A 6 7.01 -12.80 33.97
C VAL A 6 6.44 -12.87 32.55
N ILE A 7 5.87 -14.01 32.14
CA ILE A 7 5.26 -14.18 30.81
C ILE A 7 4.07 -13.23 30.61
N THR A 8 3.23 -13.06 31.63
CA THR A 8 2.10 -12.11 31.56
C THR A 8 2.58 -10.66 31.47
N PHE A 9 3.64 -10.31 32.18
CA PHE A 9 4.21 -8.97 32.17
C PHE A 9 4.85 -8.64 30.81
N THR A 10 5.56 -9.59 30.20
CA THR A 10 6.14 -9.42 28.86
C THR A 10 5.07 -9.38 27.76
N MET A 11 4.05 -10.25 27.81
CA MET A 11 2.93 -10.21 26.86
C MET A 11 2.14 -8.90 26.94
N CYS A 12 1.92 -8.36 28.14
CA CYS A 12 1.25 -7.06 28.31
C CYS A 12 2.07 -5.89 27.73
N LEU A 13 3.40 -5.98 27.72
CA LEU A 13 4.29 -4.93 27.20
C LEU A 13 4.55 -5.03 25.69
N GLN A 14 4.26 -6.17 25.05
CA GLN A 14 4.59 -6.41 23.64
C GLN A 14 3.44 -6.14 22.64
N ASN A 15 2.31 -5.60 23.10
CA ASN A 15 1.16 -5.34 22.23
C ASN A 15 1.08 -3.88 21.73
N SER A 16 2.17 -3.39 21.17
CA SER A 16 2.13 -2.26 20.22
C SER A 16 2.42 -2.78 18.81
N TRP A 17 1.67 -3.80 18.39
CA TRP A 17 1.59 -4.09 16.97
C TRP A 17 0.69 -3.01 16.38
N GLU A 18 1.30 -2.11 15.61
CA GLU A 18 0.55 -1.09 14.89
C GLU A 18 -0.47 -1.79 13.99
N ILE A 19 -1.75 -1.51 14.20
CA ILE A 19 -2.74 -1.71 13.14
C ILE A 19 -2.48 -0.61 12.11
N VAL A 20 -1.41 -0.76 11.32
CA VAL A 20 -1.27 0.01 10.08
C VAL A 20 -2.44 -0.43 9.22
N ALA A 21 -3.43 0.44 9.07
CA ALA A 21 -4.58 0.19 8.20
C ALA A 21 -4.04 -0.22 6.81
N GLN A 22 -4.20 -1.51 6.48
CA GLN A 22 -3.70 -2.04 5.22
C GLN A 22 -4.54 -1.41 4.09
N GLY A 23 -3.86 -0.79 3.13
CA GLY A 23 -4.50 -0.14 1.99
C GLY A 23 -4.99 -1.19 0.97
N PRO A 24 -5.94 -0.83 0.10
CA PRO A 24 -6.46 -1.74 -0.92
C PRO A 24 -5.33 -2.17 -1.86
N THR A 25 -5.25 -3.46 -2.18
CA THR A 25 -4.20 -4.03 -3.05
C THR A 25 -4.84 -4.68 -4.27
N VAL A 26 -4.28 -4.44 -5.46
CA VAL A 26 -4.82 -4.93 -6.74
C VAL A 26 -3.68 -5.43 -7.63
N MET A 27 -3.92 -6.51 -8.38
CA MET A 27 -3.00 -7.05 -9.37
C MET A 27 -3.31 -6.47 -10.76
N LEU A 28 -2.31 -5.87 -11.41
CA LEU A 28 -2.34 -5.46 -12.82
C LEU A 28 -1.41 -6.36 -13.66
N ARG A 29 -1.40 -6.15 -14.98
CA ARG A 29 -0.50 -6.88 -15.90
C ARG A 29 0.98 -6.62 -15.56
N GLN A 30 1.30 -5.38 -15.22
CA GLN A 30 2.63 -4.92 -14.81
C GLN A 30 3.02 -5.24 -13.35
N GLY A 31 2.12 -5.85 -12.57
CA GLY A 31 2.39 -6.23 -11.17
C GLY A 31 1.34 -5.76 -10.17
N THR A 32 1.59 -6.06 -8.89
CA THR A 32 0.70 -5.72 -7.78
C THR A 32 0.98 -4.31 -7.28
N ILE A 33 -0.08 -3.51 -7.08
CA ILE A 33 0.00 -2.17 -6.50
C ILE A 33 -0.87 -2.08 -5.23
N ARG A 34 -0.47 -1.16 -4.34
CA ARG A 34 -1.22 -0.80 -3.14
C ARG A 34 -1.70 0.64 -3.25
N GLY A 35 -2.99 0.84 -3.02
CA GLY A 35 -3.64 2.14 -2.95
C GLY A 35 -3.89 2.60 -1.52
N ILE A 36 -4.70 3.65 -1.40
CA ILE A 36 -5.15 4.24 -0.14
C ILE A 36 -6.67 4.33 -0.10
N ASN A 37 -7.23 4.30 1.11
CA ASN A 37 -8.64 4.61 1.32
C ASN A 37 -8.78 6.11 1.54
N VAL A 38 -9.64 6.76 0.75
CA VAL A 38 -9.98 8.17 0.86
C VAL A 38 -11.42 8.28 1.32
N TYR A 39 -11.69 9.15 2.28
CA TYR A 39 -13.03 9.36 2.83
C TYR A 39 -13.60 10.66 2.25
N THR A 40 -14.81 10.60 1.72
CA THR A 40 -15.54 11.78 1.27
C THR A 40 -16.35 12.40 2.41
N ASP A 41 -16.77 13.65 2.24
CA ASP A 41 -17.63 14.36 3.20
C ASP A 41 -18.96 13.61 3.44
N ASP A 42 -19.46 12.91 2.42
CA ASP A 42 -20.63 12.04 2.48
C ASP A 42 -20.37 10.68 3.17
N ARG A 43 -19.24 10.53 3.86
CA ARG A 43 -18.80 9.30 4.55
C ARG A 43 -18.64 8.09 3.63
N GLN A 44 -18.46 8.29 2.33
CA GLN A 44 -18.13 7.21 1.43
C GLN A 44 -16.62 6.94 1.47
N THR A 45 -16.25 5.66 1.34
CA THR A 45 -14.84 5.25 1.24
C THR A 45 -14.52 4.94 -0.21
N ILE A 46 -13.48 5.57 -0.74
CA ILE A 46 -13.00 5.39 -2.11
C ILE A 46 -11.60 4.79 -2.06
N ASN A 47 -11.36 3.75 -2.87
CA ASN A 47 -10.03 3.20 -3.07
C ASN A 47 -9.31 4.03 -4.14
N ALA A 48 -8.28 4.79 -3.76
CA ALA A 48 -7.49 5.59 -4.67
C ALA A 48 -6.14 4.93 -4.96
N PHE A 49 -5.81 4.80 -6.25
CA PHE A 49 -4.53 4.30 -6.75
C PHE A 49 -3.88 5.39 -7.59
N LEU A 50 -2.81 5.99 -7.07
CA LEU A 50 -2.17 7.17 -7.65
C LEU A 50 -0.80 6.81 -8.22
N GLY A 51 -0.40 7.50 -9.30
CA GLY A 51 0.93 7.34 -9.89
C GLY A 51 1.17 5.98 -10.57
N VAL A 52 0.12 5.26 -10.94
CA VAL A 52 0.25 3.96 -11.62
C VAL A 52 0.82 4.18 -13.03
N PRO A 53 1.99 3.60 -13.36
CA PRO A 53 2.57 3.75 -14.69
C PRO A 53 1.72 3.00 -15.72
N TYR A 54 1.46 3.65 -16.85
CA TYR A 54 0.72 3.10 -17.99
C TYR A 54 1.57 2.97 -19.26
N ALA A 55 2.80 3.50 -19.23
CA ALA A 55 3.73 3.52 -20.33
C ALA A 55 5.17 3.65 -19.82
N ALA A 56 6.14 3.38 -20.69
CA ALA A 56 7.54 3.67 -20.43
C ALA A 56 7.76 5.18 -20.20
N PRO A 57 8.64 5.59 -19.26
CA PRO A 57 8.97 7.00 -19.07
C PRO A 57 9.54 7.63 -20.36
N PRO A 58 8.99 8.75 -20.87
CA PRO A 58 9.40 9.35 -22.15
C PRO A 58 10.69 10.17 -22.01
N THR A 59 11.76 9.51 -21.58
CA THR A 59 13.08 10.10 -21.29
C THR A 59 14.15 9.51 -22.21
N GLY A 60 15.29 10.18 -22.35
CA GLY A 60 16.37 9.75 -23.26
C GLY A 60 15.90 9.65 -24.71
N ASP A 61 16.17 8.51 -25.34
CA ASP A 61 15.77 8.21 -26.73
C ASP A 61 14.25 8.08 -26.91
N LEU A 62 13.49 7.90 -25.82
CA LEU A 62 12.03 7.90 -25.85
C LEU A 62 11.44 9.31 -25.87
N ARG A 63 12.27 10.36 -25.70
CA ARG A 63 11.79 11.73 -25.77
C ARG A 63 11.29 12.03 -27.18
N PHE A 64 10.06 12.53 -27.27
CA PHE A 64 9.35 12.80 -28.54
C PHE A 64 8.98 11.55 -29.36
N SER A 65 9.20 10.35 -28.83
CA SER A 65 8.74 9.09 -29.43
C SER A 65 7.27 8.80 -29.04
N VAL A 66 6.63 7.88 -29.77
CA VAL A 66 5.30 7.40 -29.41
C VAL A 66 5.33 6.72 -28.03
N SER A 67 4.26 6.90 -27.25
CA SER A 67 4.11 6.26 -25.93
C SER A 67 4.11 4.74 -26.06
N ILE A 68 5.06 4.08 -25.43
CA ILE A 68 5.19 2.62 -25.44
C ILE A 68 4.48 2.05 -24.22
N LEU A 69 3.51 1.16 -24.44
CA LEU A 69 2.78 0.48 -23.37
C LEU A 69 3.64 -0.63 -22.77
N GLU A 70 4.35 -0.31 -21.69
CA GLU A 70 5.01 -1.30 -20.84
C GLU A 70 3.98 -1.83 -19.85
N GLY A 71 3.51 -3.06 -20.09
CA GLY A 71 2.60 -3.74 -19.18
C GLY A 71 2.62 -5.22 -19.39
#